data_AF-A0A382WXQ8-F1
#
_entry.id   AF-A0A382WXQ8-F1
#
_cell.length_a   1.000
_cell.length_b   1.000
_cell.length_c   1.000
_cell.angle_alpha   90.00
_cell.angle_beta   90.00
_cell.angle_gamma   90.00
#
_symmetry.space_group_name_H-M   'P 1'
#
loop_
_entity.id
_entity.type
_entity.pdbx_description
1 polymer ?
#
loop_
_entity_poly.entity_id
_entity_poly.type
_entity_poly.pdbx_seq_one_letter_code
_entity_poly.pdbx_strand_id
1 'polypeptide(L)'
;MKLSSAMPLDRNRWLGHTLPSGDFMVMFVYHQGTLSMGMAECEYDLVKNMQVVACQDNPLSFFENITFEDILLLLDWECDDYLDAYYN
;
A
#
# COMPACT_ATOMS: atom_id res chain seq x y z
N MET A 1 2.14 -1.33 -12.22
CA MET A 1 3.49 -0.80 -11.87
C MET A 1 4.26 -1.92 -11.16
N LYS A 2 5.59 -1.88 -11.12
CA LYS A 2 6.39 -2.89 -10.43
C LYS A 2 7.17 -2.33 -9.25
N LEU A 3 7.04 -2.97 -8.09
CA LEU A 3 7.79 -2.67 -6.88
C LEU A 3 9.02 -3.58 -6.80
N SER A 4 10.17 -3.03 -6.44
CA SER A 4 11.37 -3.82 -6.15
C SER A 4 11.23 -4.57 -4.85
N SER A 5 10.60 -3.95 -3.86
CA SER A 5 10.31 -4.57 -2.57
C SER A 5 9.14 -3.89 -1.88
N ALA A 6 8.51 -4.59 -0.94
CA ALA A 6 7.51 -4.03 -0.05
C ALA A 6 7.58 -4.66 1.34
N MET A 7 7.19 -3.90 2.35
CA MET A 7 7.15 -4.34 3.75
C MET A 7 5.93 -3.77 4.48
N PRO A 8 5.35 -4.52 5.43
CA PRO A 8 4.35 -3.99 6.33
C PRO A 8 5.01 -3.03 7.33
N LEU A 9 4.39 -1.86 7.53
CA LEU A 9 4.73 -0.94 8.62
C LEU A 9 3.89 -1.29 9.86
N ASP A 10 2.62 -1.59 9.66
CA ASP A 10 1.70 -2.15 10.66
C ASP A 10 0.56 -2.94 9.98
N ARG A 11 -0.48 -3.29 10.75
CA ARG A 11 -1.60 -4.13 10.32
C ARG A 11 -2.29 -3.69 9.02
N ASN A 12 -2.33 -2.39 8.72
CA ASN A 12 -3.01 -1.88 7.52
C ASN A 12 -2.17 -0.86 6.76
N ARG A 13 -0.85 -0.85 6.97
CA ARG A 13 0.06 0.06 6.28
C ARG A 13 1.22 -0.70 5.67
N TRP A 14 1.49 -0.43 4.40
CA TRP A 14 2.57 -1.05 3.66
C TRP A 14 3.39 0.01 2.96
N LEU A 15 4.71 -0.20 2.91
CA LEU A 15 5.64 0.65 2.18
C LEU A 15 6.27 -0.15 1.06
N GLY A 16 6.11 0.33 -0.17
CA GLY A 16 6.71 -0.23 -1.37
C GLY A 16 7.81 0.70 -1.93
N HIS A 17 8.82 0.09 -2.53
CA HIS A 17 9.87 0.79 -3.27
C HIS A 17 9.67 0.51 -4.76
N THR A 18 9.64 1.55 -5.60
CA THR A 18 9.40 1.40 -7.04
C THR A 18 10.65 0.96 -7.79
N LEU A 19 10.49 0.36 -8.98
CA LEU A 19 11.60 0.17 -9.92
C LEU A 19 11.73 1.32 -10.94
N PRO A 20 12.98 1.72 -11.30
CA PRO A 20 14.25 1.27 -10.72
C PRO A 20 14.40 1.71 -9.25
N SER A 21 15.03 0.87 -8.43
CA SER A 21 15.05 1.04 -6.97
C SER A 21 15.81 2.29 -6.54
N GLY A 22 15.19 3.14 -5.73
CA GLY A 22 15.87 4.19 -4.97
C GLY A 22 15.24 5.57 -5.05
N ASP A 23 14.49 5.88 -6.10
CA ASP A 23 14.02 7.26 -6.32
C ASP A 23 12.71 7.54 -5.61
N PHE A 24 11.75 6.60 -5.66
CA PHE A 24 10.41 6.80 -5.11
C PHE A 24 9.98 5.67 -4.18
N MET A 25 9.19 6.07 -3.20
CA MET A 25 8.47 5.18 -2.30
C MET A 25 6.97 5.38 -2.46
N VAL A 26 6.22 4.32 -2.21
CA VAL A 26 4.75 4.33 -2.21
C VAL A 26 4.26 3.78 -0.89
N MET A 27 3.44 4.53 -0.17
CA MET A 27 2.78 4.08 1.04
C MET A 27 1.31 3.77 0.75
N PHE A 28 0.87 2.60 1.20
CA PHE A 28 -0.52 2.17 1.17
C PHE A 28 -1.07 2.18 2.59
N VAL A 29 -2.27 2.75 2.77
CA VAL A 29 -2.96 2.82 4.05
C VAL A 29 -4.40 2.38 3.85
N TYR A 30 -4.79 1.31 4.52
CA TYR A 30 -6.18 0.85 4.53
C TYR A 30 -6.84 1.15 5.89
N HIS A 31 -7.96 1.85 5.86
CA HIS A 31 -8.70 2.18 7.08
C HIS A 31 -10.19 2.25 6.79
N GLN A 32 -10.99 1.46 7.52
CA GLN A 32 -12.46 1.49 7.47
C GLN A 32 -13.01 1.44 6.03
N GLY A 33 -12.55 0.49 5.23
CA GLY A 33 -13.02 0.33 3.85
C GLY A 33 -12.42 1.33 2.86
N THR A 34 -11.55 2.25 3.28
CA THR A 34 -10.88 3.20 2.41
C THR A 34 -9.42 2.82 2.23
N LEU A 35 -8.99 2.64 0.98
CA LEU A 35 -7.60 2.53 0.59
C LEU A 35 -7.09 3.90 0.14
N SER A 36 -6.06 4.39 0.82
CA SER A 36 -5.31 5.58 0.43
C SER A 36 -3.90 5.19 0.01
N MET A 37 -3.36 5.90 -0.97
CA MET A 37 -2.02 5.72 -1.50
C MET A 37 -1.30 7.06 -1.58
N GLY A 38 -0.03 7.11 -1.19
CA GLY A 38 0.82 8.28 -1.35
C GLY A 38 2.15 7.88 -1.96
N MET A 39 2.64 8.66 -2.92
CA MET A 39 3.94 8.47 -3.57
C MET A 39 4.79 9.72 -3.41
N ALA A 40 6.06 9.54 -3.08
CA ALA A 40 7.01 10.63 -2.96
C ALA A 40 8.42 10.11 -3.21
N GLU A 41 9.33 11.04 -3.53
CA GLU A 41 10.76 10.75 -3.50
C GLU A 41 11.18 10.31 -2.09
N CYS A 42 12.22 9.48 -1.99
CA CYS A 42 12.61 8.86 -0.71
C CYS A 42 13.00 9.88 0.39
N GLU A 43 13.40 11.09 0.01
CA GLU A 43 13.77 12.17 0.91
C GLU A 43 12.56 12.99 1.42
N TYR A 44 11.36 12.75 0.89
CA TYR A 44 10.17 13.55 1.14
C TYR A 44 9.09 12.80 1.93
N ASP A 45 8.25 13.57 2.62
CA ASP A 45 7.17 13.06 3.46
C ASP A 45 5.99 12.53 2.63
N LEU A 46 5.85 11.21 2.59
CA LEU A 46 4.78 10.48 1.91
C LEU A 46 3.38 10.86 2.39
N VAL A 47 3.23 11.24 3.66
CA VAL A 47 1.91 11.55 4.26
C VAL A 47 1.27 12.75 3.56
N LYS A 48 2.09 13.70 3.09
CA LYS A 48 1.60 14.92 2.42
C LYS A 48 1.01 14.64 1.03
N ASN A 49 1.30 13.48 0.44
CA ASN A 49 0.86 13.09 -0.89
C ASN A 49 -0.19 11.98 -0.88
N MET A 50 -0.80 11.70 0.28
CA MET A 50 -1.83 10.66 0.39
C MET A 50 -3.10 11.06 -0.37
N GLN A 51 -3.59 10.16 -1.21
CA GLN A 51 -4.86 10.27 -1.92
C GLN A 51 -5.68 9.02 -1.73
N VAL A 52 -7.01 9.17 -1.61
CA VAL A 52 -7.92 8.03 -1.62
C VAL A 52 -7.98 7.46 -3.03
N VAL A 53 -7.71 6.16 -3.17
CA VAL A 53 -7.70 5.47 -4.47
C VAL A 53 -8.81 4.45 -4.62
N ALA A 54 -9.34 3.94 -3.51
CA ALA A 54 -10.51 3.05 -3.52
C ALA A 54 -11.30 3.15 -2.21
N CYS A 55 -12.60 2.91 -2.31
CA CYS A 55 -13.51 2.80 -1.17
C CYS A 55 -14.39 1.56 -1.36
N GLN A 56 -14.71 0.87 -0.26
CA GLN A 56 -15.71 -0.19 -0.28
C GLN A 56 -17.11 0.42 -0.45
N ASP A 57 -17.85 -0.07 -1.45
CA ASP A 57 -19.15 0.47 -1.85
C ASP A 57 -20.29 0.19 -0.85
N ASN A 58 -20.10 -0.75 0.08
CA ASN A 58 -21.16 -1.16 1.01
C ASN A 58 -20.87 -0.73 2.47
N PRO A 59 -21.45 0.37 2.95
CA PRO A 59 -21.25 0.85 4.32
C PRO A 59 -21.96 0.00 5.39
N LEU A 60 -22.77 -1.00 5.01
CA LEU A 60 -23.53 -1.86 5.93
C LEU A 60 -22.87 -3.22 6.16
N SER A 61 -21.84 -3.59 5.40
CA SER A 61 -21.02 -4.78 5.68
C SER A 61 -19.96 -4.46 6.72
N PHE A 62 -19.57 -5.47 7.52
CA PHE A 62 -18.32 -5.39 8.26
C PHE A 62 -17.18 -5.11 7.28
N PHE A 63 -16.30 -4.16 7.60
CA PHE A 63 -15.15 -3.87 6.76
C PHE A 63 -14.31 -5.13 6.59
N GLU A 64 -14.14 -5.56 5.34
CA GLU A 64 -13.30 -6.70 5.05
C GLU A 64 -11.83 -6.32 5.31
N ASN A 65 -11.09 -7.24 5.91
CA ASN A 65 -9.63 -7.08 5.97
C ASN A 65 -9.10 -7.25 4.55
N ILE A 66 -8.17 -6.37 4.17
CA ILE A 66 -7.47 -6.46 2.89
C ILE A 66 -6.04 -6.91 3.16
N THR A 67 -5.51 -7.80 2.33
CA THR A 67 -4.09 -8.15 2.32
C THR A 67 -3.32 -7.23 1.37
N PHE A 68 -2.00 -7.23 1.46
CA PHE A 68 -1.20 -6.51 0.47
C PHE A 68 -1.35 -7.09 -0.94
N GLU A 69 -1.54 -8.42 -1.05
CA GLU A 69 -1.78 -9.09 -2.33
C GLU A 69 -3.07 -8.60 -2.99
N ASP A 70 -4.16 -8.42 -2.22
CA ASP A 70 -5.41 -7.87 -2.73
C ASP A 70 -5.22 -6.43 -3.25
N ILE A 71 -4.40 -5.62 -2.58
CA ILE A 71 -4.06 -4.25 -3.02
C ILE A 71 -3.30 -4.28 -4.35
N LEU A 72 -2.29 -5.16 -4.47
CA LEU A 72 -1.53 -5.32 -5.71
C LEU A 72 -2.43 -5.77 -6.87
N LEU A 73 -3.33 -6.73 -6.61
CA LEU A 73 -4.30 -7.20 -7.59
C LEU A 73 -5.26 -6.10 -8.03
N LEU A 74 -5.78 -5.30 -7.10
CA LEU A 74 -6.67 -4.17 -7.38
C LEU A 74 -6.00 -3.15 -8.32
N LEU A 75 -4.72 -2.89 -8.12
CA LEU A 75 -3.97 -1.88 -8.86
C LEU A 75 -3.35 -2.40 -10.16
N ASP A 76 -3.37 -3.71 -10.41
CA ASP A 76 -2.61 -4.40 -11.47
C ASP A 76 -1.10 -4.15 -11.32
N TRP A 77 -0.60 -4.34 -10.09
CA TRP A 77 0.80 -4.13 -9.71
C TRP A 77 1.48 -5.43 -9.30
N GLU A 78 2.79 -5.47 -9.47
CA GLU A 78 3.63 -6.62 -9.10
C GLU A 78 4.70 -6.18 -8.08
N CYS A 79 5.16 -7.10 -7.24
CA CYS A 79 6.25 -6.86 -6.28
C CYS A 79 7.25 -8.02 -6.33
N ASP A 80 8.53 -7.70 -6.56
CA ASP A 80 9.59 -8.72 -6.64
C ASP A 80 9.92 -9.35 -5.27
N ASP A 81 9.88 -8.55 -4.20
CA ASP A 81 10.22 -9.01 -2.85
C ASP A 81 9.25 -8.43 -1.81
N TYR A 82 8.22 -9.20 -1.46
CA TYR A 82 7.32 -8.84 -0.37
C TYR A 82 7.70 -9.61 0.90
N LEU A 83 8.20 -8.88 1.89
CA LEU A 83 8.50 -9.43 3.22
C LEU A 83 7.28 -9.29 4.10
N ASP A 84 6.53 -10.36 4.29
CA ASP A 84 5.50 -10.44 5.34
C ASP A 84 6.21 -10.54 6.70
N ALA A 85 6.66 -9.40 7.22
CA ALA A 85 7.32 -9.34 8.50
C ALA A 85 6.29 -9.64 9.60
N TYR A 86 6.25 -10.92 10.00
CA TYR A 86 5.62 -11.52 11.17
C TYR A 86 5.18 -10.50 12.24
N TYR A 87 3.93 -10.05 12.15
CA TYR A 87 3.14 -9.68 13.31
C TYR A 87 2.27 -10.89 13.70
N ASN A 88 2.94 -11.98 14.12
CA ASN A 88 2.31 -13.07 14.88
C ASN A 88 2.42 -12.75 16.37
#